data_AF-A0A1I0MJ26-F1
#
_entry.id   AF-A0A1I0MJ26-F1
#
_cell.length_a   1.000
_cell.length_b   1.000
_cell.length_c   1.000
_cell.angle_alpha   90.00
_cell.angle_beta   90.00
_cell.angle_gamma   90.00
#
_symmetry.space_group_name_H-M   'P 1'
#
loop_
_entity.id
_entity.type
_entity.pdbx_description
1 polymer ?
#
loop_
_entity_poly.entity_id
_entity_poly.type
_entity_poly.pdbx_seq_one_letter_code
_entity_poly.pdbx_strand_id
1 'polypeptide(L)'
;MNRNVIVPLFLIVFLTQCTPQRDYKIPLDPVKASRHVISIQEAEQLKNGFQQAKKELRRQIPGNYLDSAFNLPDAEMFNRDAIAALLNAKGAKNLRIYLGRDEKGQVRFVLLPADAEGRDILTTLVPGPRAVSVPGISSATARDGAQAMESGQRCPPMCQTTQDK
;
A
#
# COMPACT_ATOMS: atom_id res chain seq x y z
N MET A 1 14.46 36.80 57.15
CA MET A 1 13.34 36.08 57.78
C MET A 1 12.49 35.49 56.67
N ASN A 2 12.48 34.16 56.58
CA ASN A 2 11.78 33.32 55.61
C ASN A 2 10.26 33.55 55.57
N ARG A 3 9.66 33.40 54.38
CA ARG A 3 8.59 32.44 54.04
C ARG A 3 8.19 32.67 52.57
N ASN A 4 8.49 31.71 51.69
CA ASN A 4 7.59 30.60 51.31
C ASN A 4 6.46 31.08 50.38
N VAL A 5 6.04 30.39 49.31
CA VAL A 5 6.45 29.17 48.60
C VAL A 5 5.34 29.04 47.54
N ILE A 6 5.70 28.73 46.31
CA ILE A 6 4.95 27.80 45.44
C ILE A 6 3.49 28.18 45.13
N VAL A 7 3.25 28.87 44.00
CA VAL A 7 2.01 28.72 43.23
C VAL A 7 2.39 28.12 41.87
N PRO A 8 2.43 26.78 41.76
CA PRO A 8 2.86 26.11 40.56
C PRO A 8 1.62 25.55 39.83
N LEU A 9 1.83 25.22 38.56
CA LEU A 9 1.31 23.98 37.99
C LEU A 9 -0.18 23.83 37.65
N PHE A 10 -1.08 24.81 37.79
CA PHE A 10 -2.49 24.58 37.42
C PHE A 10 -2.84 24.86 35.94
N LEU A 11 -1.97 25.54 35.19
CA LEU A 11 -2.25 25.95 33.80
C LEU A 11 -1.68 25.02 32.71
N ILE A 12 -0.88 24.01 33.09
CA ILE A 12 -0.27 23.06 32.12
C ILE A 12 -1.06 21.75 32.01
N VAL A 13 -1.99 21.46 32.93
CA VAL A 13 -2.74 20.18 32.96
C VAL A 13 -3.91 20.12 31.95
N PHE A 14 -4.34 21.26 31.38
CA PHE A 14 -5.47 21.27 30.43
C PHE A 14 -5.10 21.06 28.96
N LEU A 15 -3.82 21.07 28.59
CA LEU A 15 -3.38 20.81 27.22
C LEU A 15 -2.95 19.35 26.97
N THR A 16 -2.98 18.49 27.99
CA THR A 16 -2.75 17.05 27.87
C THR A 16 -4.05 16.25 27.78
N GLN A 17 -5.13 16.84 27.26
CA GLN A 17 -6.27 16.05 26.84
C GLN A 17 -5.91 15.34 25.54
N CYS A 18 -5.48 14.09 25.71
CA CYS A 18 -5.54 12.96 24.80
C CYS A 18 -5.76 13.35 23.34
N THR A 19 -4.73 13.29 22.50
CA THR A 19 -4.94 13.06 21.06
C THR A 19 -5.83 11.81 20.95
N PRO A 20 -7.11 11.92 20.55
CA PRO A 20 -7.89 10.72 20.33
C PRO A 20 -7.16 9.93 19.25
N GLN A 21 -6.83 8.67 19.52
CA GLN A 21 -6.59 7.71 18.45
C GLN A 21 -7.89 7.66 17.65
N ARG A 22 -7.99 8.54 16.65
CA ARG A 22 -9.10 8.51 15.72
C ARG A 22 -8.89 7.25 14.91
N ASP A 23 -9.65 6.22 15.25
CA ASP A 23 -9.86 5.05 14.42
C ASP A 23 -10.58 5.54 13.15
N TYR A 24 -9.83 6.14 12.23
CA TYR A 24 -10.34 6.63 10.97
C TYR A 24 -10.64 5.42 10.10
N LYS A 25 -11.81 4.82 10.33
CA LYS A 25 -12.38 3.85 9.40
C LYS A 25 -12.60 4.60 8.08
N ILE A 26 -11.98 4.11 7.02
CA ILE A 26 -12.26 4.60 5.66
C ILE A 26 -13.75 4.34 5.41
N PRO A 27 -14.56 5.36 5.07
CA PRO A 27 -16.00 5.19 4.88
C PRO A 27 -16.28 4.14 3.81
N LEU A 28 -17.15 3.18 4.14
CA LEU A 28 -17.57 2.11 3.25
C LEU A 28 -19.02 2.34 2.80
N ASP A 29 -19.26 2.36 1.50
CA ASP A 29 -20.60 2.27 0.92
C ASP A 29 -20.90 0.80 0.60
N PRO A 30 -21.74 0.10 1.38
CA PRO A 30 -21.96 -1.33 1.21
C PRO A 30 -22.68 -1.67 -0.10
N VAL A 31 -23.49 -0.76 -0.66
CA VAL A 31 -24.21 -0.98 -1.92
C VAL A 31 -23.27 -0.86 -3.11
N LYS A 32 -22.34 0.11 -3.09
CA LYS A 32 -21.29 0.18 -4.11
C LYS A 32 -20.32 -0.98 -3.99
N ALA A 33 -19.89 -1.32 -2.77
CA ALA A 33 -18.96 -2.41 -2.54
C ALA A 33 -19.53 -3.76 -3.01
N SER A 34 -20.79 -4.06 -2.71
CA SER A 34 -21.40 -5.36 -3.07
C SER A 34 -21.44 -5.64 -4.56
N ARG A 35 -21.44 -4.60 -5.42
CA ARG A 35 -21.38 -4.74 -6.89
C ARG A 35 -20.03 -5.23 -7.41
N HIS A 36 -18.98 -5.20 -6.59
CA HIS A 36 -17.61 -5.59 -6.95
C HIS A 36 -17.12 -6.82 -6.20
N VAL A 37 -17.92 -7.38 -5.29
CA VAL A 37 -17.56 -8.58 -4.54
C VAL A 37 -17.71 -9.80 -5.46
N ILE A 38 -16.60 -10.54 -5.61
CA ILE A 38 -16.60 -11.87 -6.23
C ILE A 38 -16.48 -12.95 -5.15
N SER A 39 -16.86 -14.18 -5.50
CA SER A 39 -16.68 -15.32 -4.60
C SER A 39 -15.19 -15.69 -4.45
N ILE A 40 -14.83 -16.37 -3.36
CA ILE A 40 -13.46 -16.88 -3.18
C ILE A 40 -13.12 -17.91 -4.26
N GLN A 41 -14.09 -18.73 -4.67
CA GLN A 41 -13.92 -19.72 -5.73
C GLN A 41 -13.60 -19.03 -7.07
N GLU A 42 -14.31 -17.96 -7.41
CA GLU A 42 -14.03 -17.17 -8.61
C GLU A 42 -12.65 -16.51 -8.54
N ALA A 43 -12.28 -15.95 -7.38
CA ALA A 43 -10.94 -15.39 -7.17
C ALA A 43 -9.84 -16.45 -7.32
N GLU A 44 -10.05 -17.67 -6.83
CA GLU A 44 -9.13 -18.80 -7.01
C GLU A 44 -9.01 -19.23 -8.47
N GLN A 45 -10.13 -19.32 -9.19
CA GLN A 45 -10.14 -19.64 -10.62
C GLN A 45 -9.35 -18.60 -11.44
N LEU A 46 -9.55 -17.31 -11.17
CA LEU A 46 -8.81 -16.23 -11.84
C LEU A 46 -7.30 -16.30 -11.56
N LYS A 47 -6.89 -16.50 -10.30
CA LYS A 47 -5.47 -16.65 -9.92
C LYS A 47 -4.84 -17.86 -10.60
N ASN A 48 -5.50 -19.01 -10.52
CA ASN A 48 -4.99 -20.26 -11.06
C ASN A 48 -4.91 -20.21 -12.60
N GLY A 49 -5.92 -19.62 -13.25
CA GLY A 49 -5.96 -19.41 -14.69
C GLY A 49 -4.77 -18.57 -15.16
N PHE A 50 -4.49 -17.45 -14.48
CA PHE A 50 -3.32 -16.63 -14.79
C PHE A 50 -1.99 -17.38 -14.62
N GLN A 51 -1.83 -18.10 -13.50
CA GLN A 51 -0.61 -18.88 -13.23
C GLN A 51 -0.39 -19.98 -14.28
N GLN A 52 -1.45 -20.66 -14.72
CA GLN A 52 -1.39 -21.67 -15.78
C GLN A 52 -1.03 -21.03 -17.12
N ALA A 53 -1.68 -19.93 -17.51
CA ALA A 53 -1.37 -19.20 -18.74
C ALA A 53 0.09 -18.70 -18.75
N LYS A 54 0.59 -18.19 -17.62
CA LYS A 54 2.00 -17.78 -17.49
C LYS A 54 2.97 -18.95 -17.65
N LYS A 55 2.66 -20.12 -17.07
CA LYS A 55 3.46 -21.35 -17.26
C LYS A 55 3.46 -21.79 -18.71
N GLU A 56 2.32 -21.68 -19.39
CA GLU A 56 2.20 -22.07 -20.79
C GLU A 56 2.98 -21.11 -21.71
N LEU A 57 2.84 -19.80 -21.49
CA LEU A 57 3.63 -18.79 -22.19
C LEU A 57 5.14 -19.05 -22.05
N ARG A 58 5.60 -19.48 -20.86
CA ARG A 58 6.99 -19.88 -20.63
C ARG A 58 7.44 -21.09 -21.44
N ARG A 59 6.55 -22.03 -21.76
CA ARG A 59 6.90 -23.18 -22.61
C ARG A 59 7.02 -22.81 -24.07
N GLN A 60 6.27 -21.81 -24.51
CA GLN A 60 6.23 -21.39 -25.91
C GLN A 60 7.39 -20.46 -26.29
N ILE A 61 8.00 -19.77 -25.32
CA ILE A 61 9.13 -18.87 -25.57
C ILE A 61 10.43 -19.59 -25.21
N PRO A 62 11.32 -19.85 -26.18
CA PRO A 62 12.59 -20.52 -25.91
C PRO A 62 13.52 -19.67 -25.05
N GLY A 63 14.27 -20.31 -24.16
CA GLY A 63 15.26 -19.68 -23.29
C GLY A 63 14.67 -19.02 -22.04
N ASN A 64 15.43 -18.12 -21.42
CA ASN A 64 15.06 -17.44 -20.16
C ASN A 64 14.57 -16.00 -20.38
N TYR A 65 14.12 -15.66 -21.59
CA TYR A 65 13.72 -14.29 -21.93
C TYR A 65 12.60 -13.76 -21.04
N LEU A 66 11.56 -14.57 -20.78
CA LEU A 66 10.46 -14.14 -19.91
C LEU A 66 10.90 -13.88 -18.48
N ASP A 67 11.84 -14.68 -17.96
CA ASP A 67 12.34 -14.53 -16.60
C ASP A 67 13.37 -13.39 -16.47
N SER A 68 14.06 -13.02 -17.55
CA SER A 68 15.05 -11.92 -17.56
C SER A 68 14.46 -10.56 -17.99
N ALA A 69 13.54 -10.54 -18.94
CA ALA A 69 12.98 -9.31 -19.51
C ALA A 69 11.74 -8.82 -18.75
N PHE A 70 10.91 -9.75 -18.26
CA PHE A 70 9.62 -9.45 -17.65
C PHE A 70 9.57 -9.83 -16.16
N ASN A 71 10.05 -11.03 -15.80
CA ASN A 71 10.03 -11.54 -14.42
C ASN A 71 8.73 -11.23 -13.68
N LEU A 72 7.59 -11.61 -14.29
CA LEU A 72 6.27 -11.29 -13.77
C LEU A 72 6.02 -12.03 -12.44
N PRO A 73 5.67 -11.31 -11.35
CA PRO A 73 5.31 -11.94 -10.09
C PRO A 73 3.98 -12.71 -10.23
N ASP A 74 3.69 -13.61 -9.29
CA ASP A 74 2.34 -14.19 -9.18
C ASP A 74 1.41 -13.26 -8.40
N ALA A 75 1.95 -12.57 -7.39
CA ALA A 75 1.25 -11.54 -6.63
C ALA A 75 2.25 -10.58 -5.97
N GLU A 76 1.75 -9.42 -5.55
CA GLU A 76 2.44 -8.51 -4.63
C GLU A 76 1.52 -8.16 -3.46
N MET A 77 2.06 -8.21 -2.24
CA MET A 77 1.35 -7.84 -1.02
C MET A 77 1.72 -6.42 -0.59
N PHE A 78 0.72 -5.58 -0.40
CA PHE A 78 0.91 -4.18 0.00
C PHE A 78 0.62 -3.98 1.49
N ASN A 79 1.37 -3.07 2.11
CA ASN A 79 1.08 -2.63 3.47
C ASN A 79 -0.29 -1.91 3.50
N ARG A 80 -1.14 -2.27 4.47
CA ARG A 80 -2.48 -1.67 4.64
C ARG A 80 -2.44 -0.15 4.76
N ASP A 81 -1.47 0.39 5.48
CA ASP A 81 -1.36 1.83 5.72
C ASP A 81 -0.88 2.58 4.46
N ALA A 82 -0.12 1.92 3.58
CA ALA A 82 0.18 2.44 2.24
C ALA A 82 -1.09 2.55 1.38
N ILE A 83 -1.97 1.55 1.45
CA ILE A 83 -3.30 1.60 0.79
C ILE A 83 -4.16 2.72 1.40
N ALA A 84 -4.15 2.87 2.73
CA ALA A 84 -4.90 3.93 3.40
C ALA A 84 -4.42 5.32 2.99
N ALA A 85 -3.11 5.54 2.84
CA ALA A 85 -2.55 6.81 2.38
C ALA A 85 -3.06 7.17 0.97
N LEU A 86 -3.17 6.20 0.07
CA LEU A 86 -3.75 6.39 -1.27
C LEU A 86 -5.24 6.75 -1.19
N LEU A 87 -6.02 5.98 -0.44
CA LEU A 87 -7.47 6.18 -0.33
C LEU A 87 -7.84 7.49 0.39
N ASN A 88 -6.95 7.99 1.25
CA ASN A 88 -7.13 9.27 1.95
C ASN A 88 -6.66 10.49 1.14
N ALA A 89 -6.06 10.30 -0.03
CA ALA A 89 -5.70 11.41 -0.92
C ALA A 89 -6.96 12.21 -1.29
N LYS A 90 -6.86 13.55 -1.27
CA LYS A 90 -8.01 14.42 -1.54
C LYS A 90 -8.56 14.14 -2.94
N GLY A 91 -9.85 13.82 -3.01
CA GLY A 91 -10.55 13.52 -4.26
C GLY A 91 -10.45 12.06 -4.71
N ALA A 92 -9.69 11.21 -3.99
CA ALA A 92 -9.60 9.80 -4.32
C ALA A 92 -10.96 9.11 -4.21
N LYS A 93 -11.33 8.40 -5.27
CA LYS A 93 -12.52 7.54 -5.35
C LYS A 93 -12.18 6.13 -5.83
N ASN A 94 -11.02 5.98 -6.47
CA ASN A 94 -10.55 4.75 -7.08
C ASN A 94 -9.07 4.53 -6.75
N LEU A 95 -8.64 3.27 -6.86
CA LEU A 95 -7.24 2.87 -6.84
C LEU A 95 -6.86 2.35 -8.22
N ARG A 96 -5.75 2.83 -8.77
CA ARG A 96 -5.19 2.31 -10.02
C ARG A 96 -3.89 1.57 -9.74
N ILE A 97 -3.71 0.45 -10.43
CA ILE A 97 -2.50 -0.37 -10.38
C ILE A 97 -1.92 -0.42 -11.79
N TYR A 98 -0.70 0.08 -11.97
CA TYR A 98 0.08 -0.03 -13.19
C TYR A 98 1.11 -1.14 -13.08
N LEU A 99 1.46 -1.74 -14.21
CA LEU A 99 2.66 -2.56 -14.34
C LEU A 99 3.84 -1.65 -14.69
N GLY A 100 4.78 -1.50 -13.77
CA GLY A 100 6.08 -0.87 -13.99
C GLY A 100 7.16 -1.90 -14.28
N ARG A 101 8.35 -1.44 -14.68
CA ARG A 101 9.56 -2.28 -14.81
C ARG A 101 10.70 -1.56 -14.11
N ASP A 102 11.35 -2.23 -13.16
CA ASP A 102 12.48 -1.66 -12.45
C ASP A 102 13.81 -1.83 -13.21
N GLU A 103 14.88 -1.25 -12.67
CA GLU A 103 16.23 -1.28 -13.26
C GLU A 103 16.79 -2.71 -13.37
N LYS A 104 16.26 -3.65 -12.58
CA LYS A 104 16.63 -5.07 -12.63
C LYS A 104 15.79 -5.86 -13.64
N GLY A 105 14.96 -5.17 -14.43
CA GLY A 105 14.08 -5.77 -15.43
C GLY A 105 12.85 -6.45 -14.82
N GLN A 106 12.57 -6.23 -13.55
CA GLN A 106 11.47 -6.89 -12.85
C GLN A 106 10.18 -6.09 -13.00
N VAL A 107 9.07 -6.75 -13.34
CA VAL A 107 7.75 -6.11 -13.39
C VAL A 107 7.21 -5.83 -11.99
N ARG A 108 6.89 -4.57 -11.67
CA ARG A 108 6.43 -4.12 -10.35
C ARG A 108 5.02 -3.57 -10.43
N PHE A 109 4.26 -3.64 -9.35
CA PHE A 109 2.95 -2.99 -9.29
C PHE A 109 3.10 -1.58 -8.70
N VAL A 110 2.67 -0.57 -9.45
CA VAL A 110 2.73 0.85 -9.06
C VAL A 110 1.32 1.36 -8.82
N LEU A 111 1.06 1.82 -7.60
CA LEU A 111 -0.27 2.20 -7.14
C LEU A 111 -0.43 3.72 -7.11
N LEU A 112 -1.54 4.21 -7.68
CA LEU A 112 -1.92 5.63 -7.66
C LEU A 112 -3.40 5.79 -7.25
N PRO A 113 -3.74 6.87 -6.51
CA PRO A 113 -5.13 7.24 -6.31
C PRO A 113 -5.70 7.84 -7.60
N ALA A 114 -6.97 7.56 -7.87
CA ALA A 114 -7.69 8.12 -9.01
C ALA A 114 -9.02 8.73 -8.59
N ASP A 115 -9.45 9.78 -9.31
CA ASP A 115 -10.72 10.47 -9.08
C ASP A 115 -11.92 9.71 -9.65
N ALA A 116 -13.13 10.29 -9.54
CA ALA A 116 -14.37 9.67 -10.03
C ALA A 116 -14.43 9.58 -11.56
N GLU A 117 -13.71 10.44 -12.26
CA GLU A 117 -13.60 10.45 -13.73
C GLU A 117 -12.53 9.48 -14.24
N GLY A 118 -11.77 8.85 -13.32
CA GLY A 118 -10.70 7.93 -13.64
C GLY A 118 -9.39 8.63 -14.04
N ARG A 119 -9.15 9.85 -13.60
CA ARG A 119 -7.84 10.52 -13.76
C ARG A 119 -6.96 10.23 -12.54
N ASP A 120 -5.66 10.08 -12.78
CA ASP A 120 -4.70 9.91 -11.67
C ASP A 120 -4.57 11.20 -10.88
N ILE A 121 -4.50 11.06 -9.56
CA ILE A 121 -4.30 12.18 -8.64
C ILE A 121 -2.81 12.24 -8.32
N LEU A 122 -2.14 13.27 -8.87
CA LEU A 122 -0.74 13.55 -8.59
C LEU A 122 -0.63 14.41 -7.34
N THR A 123 -0.28 13.79 -6.21
CA THR A 123 -0.17 14.47 -4.91
C THR A 123 0.92 13.86 -4.05
N THR A 124 1.37 14.59 -3.04
CA THR A 124 2.14 14.00 -1.93
C THR A 124 1.20 13.15 -1.07
N LEU A 125 1.56 11.88 -0.87
CA LEU A 125 0.79 10.89 -0.12
C LEU A 125 1.21 10.85 1.35
N VAL A 126 2.52 10.93 1.60
CA VAL A 126 3.14 11.01 2.92
C VAL A 126 4.11 12.19 2.92
N PRO A 127 3.84 13.27 3.68
CA PRO A 127 4.77 14.38 3.83
C PRO A 127 6.01 13.93 4.62
N GLY A 128 7.22 14.31 4.19
CA GLY A 128 8.46 14.07 4.96
C GLY A 128 8.82 15.23 5.90
N PRO A 129 9.62 15.05 6.98
CA PRO A 129 9.68 13.95 7.95
C PRO A 129 9.21 14.39 9.35
N ARG A 130 8.54 13.50 10.09
CA ARG A 130 9.08 13.11 11.41
C ARG A 130 9.64 11.72 11.20
N ALA A 131 10.95 11.58 11.28
CA ALA A 131 11.61 10.29 11.19
C ALA A 131 11.09 9.40 12.33
N VAL A 132 10.13 8.54 12.05
CA VAL A 132 9.84 7.41 12.92
C VAL A 132 10.87 6.35 12.52
N SER A 133 12.00 6.37 13.22
CA SER A 133 12.99 5.29 13.15
C SER A 133 12.32 4.01 13.67
N VAL A 134 11.76 3.21 12.78
CA VAL A 134 11.34 1.83 13.09
C VAL A 134 12.56 0.93 12.83
N PRO A 135 13.14 0.29 13.86
CA PRO A 135 14.27 -0.62 13.67
C PRO A 135 13.90 -1.74 12.68
N GLY A 136 14.69 -1.91 11.62
CA GLY A 136 14.52 -2.99 10.64
C GLY A 136 13.78 -2.63 9.33
N ILE A 137 13.33 -1.39 9.15
CA ILE A 137 12.73 -0.93 7.88
C ILE A 137 13.63 0.14 7.27
N SER A 138 14.12 -0.09 6.03
CA SER A 138 14.83 0.95 5.27
C SER A 138 13.92 2.16 5.13
N SER A 139 14.38 3.32 5.57
CA SER A 139 13.63 4.57 5.48
C SER A 139 13.33 4.86 4.01
N ALA A 140 12.08 4.65 3.58
CA ALA A 140 11.62 5.15 2.29
C ALA A 140 11.56 6.67 2.40
N THR A 141 12.62 7.34 1.95
CA THR A 141 12.63 8.80 1.81
C THR A 141 11.58 9.18 0.78
N ALA A 142 10.45 9.72 1.26
CA ALA A 142 9.56 10.57 0.49
C ALA A 142 10.40 11.68 -0.14
N ARG A 143 10.76 11.56 -1.42
CA ARG A 143 11.39 12.64 -2.19
C ARG A 143 10.34 13.73 -2.43
N ASP A 144 10.78 14.99 -2.52
CA ASP A 144 9.92 16.13 -2.82
C ASP A 144 9.18 15.91 -4.15
N GLY A 145 7.84 16.06 -4.15
CA GLY A 145 7.00 15.90 -5.34
C GLY A 145 5.73 15.07 -5.15
N ALA A 146 5.01 14.83 -6.26
CA ALA A 146 3.91 13.87 -6.30
C ALA A 146 4.46 12.45 -6.09
N GLN A 147 3.73 11.65 -5.33
CA GLN A 147 4.16 10.34 -4.87
C GLN A 147 3.22 9.26 -5.41
N ALA A 148 3.81 8.10 -5.64
CA ALA A 148 3.10 6.85 -5.90
C ALA A 148 3.55 5.81 -4.86
N MET A 149 2.74 4.78 -4.64
CA MET A 149 3.15 3.67 -3.79
C MET A 149 3.67 2.53 -4.64
N GLU A 150 4.88 2.11 -4.31
CA GLU A 150 5.63 0.99 -4.86
C GLU A 150 6.32 0.34 -3.63
N SER A 151 6.75 -0.93 -3.70
CA SER A 151 7.19 -1.79 -2.58
C SER A 151 6.11 -2.76 -2.06
N GLY A 152 5.40 -3.40 -2.99
CA GLY A 152 4.69 -4.63 -2.68
C GLY A 152 5.68 -5.78 -2.42
N GLN A 153 5.45 -6.59 -1.38
CA GLN A 153 6.23 -7.79 -1.14
C GLN A 153 5.84 -8.86 -2.17
N ARG A 154 6.79 -9.28 -3.00
CA ARG A 154 6.56 -10.26 -4.07
C ARG A 154 6.29 -11.66 -3.53
N CYS A 155 5.39 -12.34 -4.22
CA CYS A 155 5.03 -13.72 -3.97
C CYS A 155 5.20 -14.56 -5.23
N PRO A 156 5.90 -15.71 -5.15
CA PRO A 156 6.78 -16.20 -4.06
C PRO A 156 8.07 -15.34 -3.89
N PRO A 157 8.81 -15.41 -2.75
CA PRO A 157 8.74 -16.40 -1.66
C PRO A 157 7.99 -15.95 -0.40
N MET A 158 7.53 -14.71 -0.30
CA MET A 158 7.07 -14.14 0.98
C MET A 158 5.61 -14.45 1.34
N CYS A 159 4.81 -14.98 0.40
CA CYS A 159 3.48 -15.46 0.73
C CYS A 159 3.55 -16.89 1.23
N GLN A 160 3.06 -17.11 2.46
CA GLN A 160 2.59 -18.45 2.86
C GLN A 160 1.41 -18.79 1.96
N THR A 161 1.58 -19.73 1.04
CA THR A 161 0.42 -20.30 0.36
C THR A 161 -0.40 -21.05 1.41
N THR A 162 -1.72 -21.02 1.31
CA THR A 162 -2.63 -21.78 2.17
C THR A 162 -2.49 -23.31 2.03
N GLN A 163 -1.38 -23.79 1.46
CA GLN A 163 -1.04 -25.21 1.33
C GLN A 163 -0.17 -25.75 2.48
N ASP A 164 0.21 -24.90 3.44
CA ASP A 164 1.00 -25.31 4.62
C ASP A 164 0.17 -25.52 5.91
N LYS A 165 -1.12 -25.85 5.78
CA LYS A 165 -1.95 -26.33 6.90
C LYS A 165 -2.88 -27.47 6.50
#